data_AF-A0A2Z6MZ57-F1
#
_entry.id   AF-A0A2Z6MZ57-F1
#
_cell.length_a   1.000
_cell.length_b   1.000
_cell.length_c   1.000
_cell.angle_alpha   90.00
_cell.angle_beta   90.00
_cell.angle_gamma   90.00
#
_symmetry.space_group_name_H-M   'P 1'
#
loop_
_entity.id
_entity.type
_entity.pdbx_description
1 polymer ?
#
loop_
_entity_poly.entity_id
_entity_poly.type
_entity_poly.pdbx_seq_one_letter_code
_entity_poly.pdbx_strand_id
1 'polypeptide(L)'
;MSMKSKKYSCPQEGCRWNQKHAKFQPLKSLICAKNHYSHCPKMYVCKRCNFKQISVLSDLRTHEKHCGDLRWQCSCGHTFSRKDKLMGMAVSLWDITSVINAKCN
;
A
#
# COMPACT_ATOMS: atom_id res chain seq x y z
N MET A 1 11.40 27.30 -20.73
CA MET A 1 11.74 25.91 -20.34
C MET A 1 10.59 25.02 -20.75
N SER A 2 10.74 24.19 -21.80
CA SER A 2 9.67 23.28 -22.23
C SER A 2 9.33 22.32 -21.10
N MET A 3 8.14 22.47 -20.52
CA MET A 3 7.59 21.51 -19.57
C MET A 3 7.42 20.18 -20.31
N LYS A 4 8.38 19.27 -20.17
CA LYS A 4 8.23 17.88 -20.65
C LYS A 4 6.96 17.32 -20.02
N SER A 5 5.92 17.13 -20.83
CA SER A 5 4.65 16.58 -20.38
C SER A 5 4.92 15.21 -19.76
N LYS A 6 4.79 15.09 -18.43
CA LYS A 6 4.97 13.82 -17.73
C LYS A 6 3.89 12.86 -18.21
N LYS A 7 4.26 11.92 -19.09
CA LYS A 7 3.37 10.87 -19.59
C LYS A 7 3.31 9.76 -18.54
N TYR A 8 2.16 9.57 -17.92
CA TYR A 8 1.95 8.52 -16.92
C TYR A 8 1.69 7.18 -17.64
N SER A 9 2.55 6.18 -17.39
CA SER A 9 2.49 4.84 -17.98
C SER A 9 2.37 3.77 -16.91
N CYS A 10 1.58 2.73 -17.18
CA CYS A 10 1.56 1.52 -16.37
C CYS A 10 2.89 0.74 -16.53
N PRO A 11 3.48 0.23 -15.43
CA PRO A 11 4.70 -0.59 -15.52
C PRO A 11 4.43 -2.05 -15.91
N GLN A 12 3.19 -2.51 -15.88
CA GLN A 12 2.82 -3.91 -16.12
C GLN A 12 2.84 -4.23 -17.62
N GLU A 13 3.62 -5.23 -18.02
CA GLU A 13 3.68 -5.69 -19.41
C GLU A 13 2.32 -6.30 -19.81
N GLY A 14 1.90 -6.07 -21.06
CA GLY A 14 0.57 -6.44 -21.54
C GLY A 14 -0.56 -5.46 -21.16
N CYS A 15 -0.33 -4.49 -20.26
CA CYS A 15 -1.33 -3.47 -19.98
C CYS A 15 -1.46 -2.47 -21.15
N ARG A 16 -2.70 -2.12 -21.54
CA ARG A 16 -2.98 -1.13 -22.60
C ARG A 16 -2.33 0.24 -22.34
N TRP A 17 -2.17 0.62 -21.07
CA TRP A 17 -1.55 1.87 -20.64
C TRP A 17 -0.04 1.75 -20.39
N ASN A 18 0.58 0.62 -20.73
CA ASN A 18 2.03 0.47 -20.72
C ASN A 18 2.64 1.08 -22.00
N GLN A 19 3.73 1.85 -21.85
CA GLN A 19 4.44 2.49 -22.96
C GLN A 19 4.91 1.53 -24.06
N LYS A 20 5.11 0.24 -23.75
CA LYS A 20 5.50 -0.81 -24.71
C LYS A 20 4.30 -1.40 -25.47
N HIS A 21 3.07 -1.07 -25.08
CA HIS A 21 1.88 -1.63 -25.72
C HIS A 21 1.61 -0.94 -27.07
N ALA A 22 1.24 -1.71 -28.10
CA ALA A 22 1.07 -1.18 -29.46
C ALA A 22 0.01 -0.07 -29.57
N LYS A 23 -1.02 -0.11 -28.70
CA LYS A 23 -2.07 0.91 -28.59
C LYS A 23 -1.89 1.84 -27.38
N PHE A 24 -0.64 2.12 -27.00
CA PHE A 24 -0.34 2.91 -25.81
C PHE A 24 -1.00 4.29 -25.86
N GLN A 25 -1.74 4.59 -24.80
CA GLN A 25 -2.23 5.93 -24.52
C GLN A 25 -1.85 6.27 -23.07
N PRO A 26 -1.14 7.39 -22.82
CA PRO A 26 -0.76 7.77 -21.47
C PRO A 26 -1.99 8.09 -20.63
N LEU A 27 -1.91 7.84 -19.33
CA LEU A 27 -2.94 8.25 -18.38
C LEU A 27 -2.95 9.78 -18.27
N LYS A 28 -4.16 10.34 -18.17
CA LYS A 28 -4.42 11.79 -18.23
C LYS A 28 -3.81 12.56 -17.06
N SER A 29 -3.68 11.93 -15.90
CA SER A 29 -3.19 12.57 -14.68
C SER A 29 -2.55 11.56 -13.72
N LEU A 30 -1.84 12.07 -12.71
CA LEU A 30 -1.29 11.26 -11.62
C LEU A 30 -2.39 10.53 -10.83
N ILE A 31 -3.56 11.14 -10.69
CA ILE A 31 -4.71 10.55 -9.98
C ILE A 31 -5.21 9.33 -10.77
N CYS A 32 -5.41 9.47 -12.08
CA CYS A 32 -5.80 8.35 -12.94
C CYS A 32 -4.75 7.23 -12.89
N ALA A 33 -3.47 7.58 -12.84
CA ALA A 33 -2.40 6.61 -12.74
C ALA A 33 -2.43 5.84 -11.42
N LYS A 34 -2.54 6.52 -10.28
CA LYS A 34 -2.68 5.89 -8.97
C LYS A 34 -3.90 4.97 -8.91
N ASN A 35 -5.05 5.44 -9.41
CA ASN A 35 -6.27 4.64 -9.45
C ASN A 35 -6.06 3.37 -10.29
N HIS A 36 -5.48 3.51 -11.47
CA HIS A 36 -5.17 2.38 -12.36
C HIS A 36 -4.21 1.36 -11.71
N TYR A 37 -3.16 1.82 -11.04
CA TYR A 37 -2.18 0.94 -10.41
C TYR A 37 -2.80 0.07 -9.30
N SER A 38 -3.89 0.53 -8.65
CA SER A 38 -4.57 -0.24 -7.61
C SER A 38 -5.21 -1.55 -8.12
N HIS A 39 -5.57 -1.59 -9.41
CA HIS A 39 -6.16 -2.74 -10.09
C HIS A 39 -5.11 -3.61 -10.83
N CYS A 40 -3.87 -3.14 -10.87
CA CYS A 40 -2.79 -3.90 -11.50
C CYS A 40 -2.34 -5.07 -10.62
N PRO A 41 -1.79 -6.14 -11.22
CA PRO A 41 -1.18 -7.23 -10.48
C PRO A 41 -0.15 -6.72 -9.45
N LYS A 42 -0.29 -7.16 -8.19
CA LYS A 42 0.57 -6.73 -7.08
C LYS A 42 1.76 -7.68 -6.97
N MET A 43 2.75 -7.46 -7.83
CA MET A 43 3.92 -8.33 -7.95
C MET A 43 4.98 -8.10 -6.87
N TYR A 44 4.90 -7.00 -6.12
CA TYR A 44 5.90 -6.63 -5.13
C TYR A 44 5.36 -6.77 -3.71
N VAL A 45 6.09 -7.49 -2.86
CA VAL A 45 5.77 -7.65 -1.44
C VAL A 45 6.79 -6.88 -0.61
N CYS A 46 6.33 -6.08 0.34
CA CYS A 46 7.22 -5.40 1.28
C CYS A 46 7.94 -6.40 2.18
N LYS A 47 9.27 -6.39 2.17
CA LYS A 47 10.08 -7.31 2.99
C LYS A 47 10.09 -6.96 4.49
N ARG A 48 9.70 -5.73 4.84
CA ARG A 48 9.65 -5.27 6.24
C ARG A 48 8.40 -5.74 6.98
N CYS A 49 7.23 -5.67 6.33
CA CYS A 49 5.96 -6.12 6.92
C CYS A 49 5.45 -7.46 6.37
N ASN A 50 6.02 -7.98 5.27
CA ASN A 50 5.62 -9.22 4.58
C ASN A 50 4.12 -9.35 4.22
N PHE A 51 3.35 -8.26 4.36
CA PHE A 51 1.89 -8.28 4.18
C PHE A 51 1.44 -7.34 3.06
N LYS A 52 2.04 -6.15 2.96
CA LYS A 52 1.64 -5.17 1.94
C LYS A 52 2.15 -5.61 0.56
N GLN A 53 1.20 -5.91 -0.32
CA GLN A 53 1.44 -6.15 -1.74
C GLN A 53 1.20 -4.86 -2.54
N ILE A 54 2.10 -4.55 -3.48
CA ILE A 54 2.15 -3.31 -4.24
C ILE A 54 2.43 -3.64 -5.72
N SER A 55 1.82 -2.90 -6.65
CA SER A 55 1.94 -3.12 -8.09
C SER A 55 3.08 -2.32 -8.74
N VAL A 56 3.61 -1.30 -8.06
CA VAL A 56 4.67 -0.40 -8.55
C VAL A 56 5.85 -0.38 -7.59
N LEU A 57 7.05 -0.65 -8.11
CA LEU A 57 8.28 -0.72 -7.32
C LEU A 57 8.64 0.60 -6.62
N SER A 58 8.33 1.77 -7.22
CA SER A 58 8.55 3.06 -6.55
C SER A 58 7.69 3.23 -5.30
N ASP A 59 6.45 2.76 -5.36
CA ASP A 59 5.51 2.82 -4.25
C ASP A 59 5.94 1.85 -3.15
N LEU A 60 6.50 0.69 -3.53
CA LEU A 60 7.16 -0.23 -2.59
C LEU A 60 8.31 0.44 -1.85
N ARG A 61 9.26 1.05 -2.58
CA ARG A 61 10.41 1.74 -1.95
C ARG A 61 9.96 2.86 -1.03
N THR A 62 8.94 3.62 -1.43
CA THR A 62 8.37 4.70 -0.60
C THR A 62 7.71 4.14 0.65
N HIS A 63 6.94 3.06 0.50
CA HIS A 63 6.38 2.34 1.63
C HIS A 63 7.47 1.83 2.57
N GLU A 64 8.51 1.19 2.05
CA GLU A 64 9.61 0.64 2.84
C GLU A 64 10.31 1.70 3.69
N LYS A 65 10.48 2.93 3.20
CA LYS A 65 11.05 4.04 3.99
C LYS A 65 10.30 4.33 5.29
N HIS A 66 8.99 4.15 5.28
CA HIS A 66 8.10 4.42 6.43
C HIS A 66 7.47 3.15 7.01
N CYS A 67 7.89 1.98 6.54
CA CYS A 67 7.39 0.69 7.01
C CYS A 67 8.38 0.12 8.02
N GLY A 68 7.88 -0.35 9.16
CA GLY A 68 8.68 -1.00 10.18
C GLY A 68 8.65 -0.34 11.56
N ASP A 69 8.15 0.89 11.67
CA ASP A 69 7.91 1.52 12.96
C ASP A 69 6.62 0.96 13.59
N LEU A 70 6.77 0.36 14.77
CA LEU A 70 5.73 -0.18 15.67
C LEU A 70 5.18 -1.56 15.30
N ARG A 71 5.81 -2.59 15.87
CA ARG A 71 5.18 -3.89 16.13
C ARG A 71 4.46 -3.78 17.48
N TRP A 72 3.15 -3.70 17.47
CA TRP A 72 2.37 -3.83 18.70
C TRP A 72 2.33 -5.32 19.05
N GLN A 73 2.93 -5.68 20.17
CA GLN A 73 2.93 -7.04 20.68
C GLN A 73 1.97 -7.11 21.85
N CYS A 74 0.94 -7.93 21.72
CA CYS A 74 0.08 -8.31 22.83
C CYS A 74 0.89 -9.14 23.84
N SER A 75 0.59 -9.03 25.13
CA SER A 75 1.15 -9.91 26.19
C SER A 75 0.87 -11.40 25.94
N CYS A 76 -0.09 -11.71 25.07
CA CYS A 76 -0.41 -13.03 24.56
C CYS A 76 0.51 -13.55 23.43
N GLY A 77 1.51 -12.78 23.01
CA GLY A 77 2.51 -13.19 22.01
C GLY A 77 2.16 -12.87 20.55
N HIS A 78 0.95 -12.37 20.26
CA HIS A 78 0.56 -11.97 18.91
C HIS A 78 1.10 -10.58 18.53
N THR A 79 1.71 -10.50 17.34
CA THR A 79 2.26 -9.26 16.78
C THR A 79 1.36 -8.68 15.70
N PHE A 80 1.05 -7.39 15.77
CA PHE A 80 0.26 -6.68 14.77
C PHE A 80 1.11 -5.71 13.97
N SER A 81 0.87 -5.65 12.65
CA SER A 81 1.69 -4.85 11.72
C SER A 81 1.11 -3.47 11.38
N ARG A 82 -0.17 -3.16 11.67
CA ARG A 82 -0.77 -1.82 11.53
C ARG A 82 -2.06 -1.61 12.37
N LYS A 83 -2.31 -0.35 12.77
CA LYS A 83 -3.44 0.14 13.61
C LYS A 83 -4.85 -0.03 12.98
N ASP A 84 -4.97 -0.12 11.66
CA ASP A 84 -6.25 -0.12 10.93
C ASP A 84 -7.10 -1.40 11.11
N LYS A 85 -6.48 -2.55 11.43
CA LYS A 85 -7.23 -3.75 11.86
C LYS A 85 -7.64 -3.73 13.34
N LEU A 86 -6.95 -2.93 14.15
CA LEU A 86 -7.30 -2.66 15.55
C LEU A 86 -8.56 -1.78 15.60
N MET A 87 -8.62 -0.72 14.79
CA MET A 87 -9.76 0.22 14.80
C MET A 87 -11.05 -0.38 14.22
N GLY A 88 -10.97 -1.31 13.26
CA GLY A 88 -12.15 -2.02 12.74
C GLY A 88 -12.81 -2.95 13.76
N MET A 89 -12.05 -3.39 14.77
CA MET A 89 -12.58 -4.16 15.91
C MET A 89 -12.89 -3.26 17.13
N ALA A 90 -12.20 -2.12 17.27
CA ALA A 90 -12.32 -1.23 18.43
C ALA A 90 -13.50 -0.25 18.39
N VAL A 91 -14.24 -0.14 17.29
CA VAL A 91 -15.44 0.75 17.25
C VAL A 91 -16.62 0.22 18.08
N SER A 92 -16.54 -1.02 18.60
CA SER A 92 -17.58 -1.55 19.48
C SER A 92 -17.27 -1.39 20.98
N LEU A 93 -16.05 -1.04 21.39
CA LEU A 93 -15.70 -0.98 22.81
C LEU A 93 -14.71 0.17 23.07
N TRP A 94 -15.25 1.17 23.76
CA TRP A 94 -14.64 2.24 24.54
C TRP A 94 -13.11 2.26 24.70
N ASP A 95 -12.57 3.48 24.55
CA ASP A 95 -11.29 3.96 25.06
C ASP A 95 -9.98 3.35 24.53
N ILE A 96 -9.34 4.16 23.68
CA ILE A 96 -8.07 3.93 22.97
C ILE A 96 -6.89 3.65 23.92
N THR A 97 -7.01 3.96 25.22
CA THR A 97 -5.95 3.73 26.23
C THR A 97 -6.00 2.32 26.84
N SER A 98 -7.13 1.60 26.72
CA SER A 98 -7.33 0.30 27.37
C SER A 98 -7.04 -0.91 26.47
N VAL A 99 -6.86 -0.72 25.17
CA VAL A 99 -6.67 -1.83 24.20
C VAL A 99 -5.32 -2.53 24.35
N ILE A 100 -4.35 -1.93 25.04
CA ILE A 100 -3.07 -2.58 25.36
C ILE A 100 -3.23 -3.66 26.45
N ASN A 101 -4.31 -3.61 27.25
CA ASN A 101 -4.58 -4.57 28.34
C ASN A 101 -5.93 -5.32 28.22
N ALA A 102 -6.69 -5.14 27.15
CA ALA A 102 -8.03 -5.74 27.04
C ALA A 102 -8.01 -7.14 26.39
N LYS A 103 -7.93 -8.14 27.29
CA LYS A 103 -8.48 -9.50 27.20
C LYS A 103 -8.05 -10.39 26.03
N CYS A 104 -7.00 -11.18 26.30
CA CYS A 104 -7.10 -12.62 26.06
C CYS A 104 -8.08 -13.24 27.06
N ASN A 105 -9.36 -13.23 26.72
CA ASN A 105 -10.32 -14.28 27.10
C ASN A 105 -11.38 -14.35 26.00
#